data_AF-A0A2N2AVN2-F1
#
_entry.id   AF-A0A2N2AVN2-F1
#
_cell.length_a   1.000
_cell.length_b   1.000
_cell.length_c   1.000
_cell.angle_alpha   90.00
_cell.angle_beta   90.00
_cell.angle_gamma   90.00
#
_symmetry.space_group_name_H-M   'P 1'
#
loop_
_entity.id
_entity.type
_entity.pdbx_description
1 polymer ?
#
loop_
_entity_poly.entity_id
_entity_poly.type
_entity_poly.pdbx_seq_one_letter_code
_entity_poly.pdbx_strand_id
1 'polypeptide(L)'
;MSNIFPKPICELPMADIPLNGLAAYLSQGDNHQIIFMQFNEDVDLLEHSHESQWGIVLEGRIDLVIDGIKHEYKKGDRYFISKDIKHSGKIYAGYADMTYFNEKDRYKTK
;
A
#
# COMPACT_ATOMS: atom_id res chain seq x y z
N MET A 1 -0.01 17.95 -3.97
CA MET A 1 -0.14 17.68 -2.53
C MET A 1 1.25 17.72 -1.92
N SER A 2 1.41 18.27 -0.72
CA SER A 2 2.66 18.12 0.03
C SER A 2 2.89 16.65 0.36
N ASN A 3 4.12 16.18 0.25
CA ASN A 3 4.48 14.85 0.72
C ASN A 3 4.24 14.78 2.24
N ILE A 4 3.48 13.77 2.70
CA ILE A 4 3.17 13.64 4.13
C ILE A 4 4.33 13.00 4.91
N PHE A 5 5.26 12.37 4.20
CA PHE A 5 6.35 11.64 4.80
C PHE A 5 7.55 12.58 5.10
N PRO A 6 8.22 12.38 6.24
CA PRO A 6 9.43 13.12 6.57
C PRO A 6 10.61 12.67 5.70
N LYS A 7 11.64 13.53 5.65
CA LYS A 7 12.85 13.33 4.83
C LYS A 7 13.45 11.91 4.91
N PRO A 8 13.61 11.25 6.07
CA PRO A 8 14.19 9.91 6.12
C PRO A 8 13.40 8.85 5.34
N ILE A 9 12.07 8.96 5.24
CA ILE A 9 11.24 8.07 4.43
C ILE A 9 11.38 8.42 2.94
N CYS A 10 11.39 9.72 2.63
CA CYS A 10 11.53 10.19 1.26
C CYS A 10 12.89 9.85 0.61
N GLU A 11 13.90 9.54 1.42
CA GLU A 11 15.24 9.14 0.98
C GLU A 11 15.40 7.62 0.82
N LEU A 12 14.38 6.82 1.15
CA LEU A 12 14.36 5.39 0.86
C LEU A 12 14.30 5.13 -0.66
N PRO A 13 14.78 3.96 -1.13
CA PRO A 13 14.56 3.52 -2.49
C PRO A 13 13.07 3.54 -2.86
N MET A 14 12.74 3.91 -4.09
CA MET A 14 11.35 3.85 -4.56
C MET A 14 11.01 2.45 -5.06
N ALA A 15 9.81 1.97 -4.72
CA ALA A 15 9.28 0.72 -5.25
C ALA A 15 8.91 0.87 -6.75
N ASP A 16 9.25 -0.13 -7.56
CA ASP A 16 8.87 -0.22 -8.96
C ASP A 16 7.45 -0.79 -9.09
N ILE A 17 6.47 0.11 -8.96
CA ILE A 17 5.05 -0.20 -9.07
C ILE A 17 4.49 0.59 -10.27
N PRO A 18 3.90 -0.07 -11.28
CA PRO A 18 3.45 0.55 -12.52
C PRO A 18 2.07 1.22 -12.34
N LEU A 19 1.94 2.10 -11.36
CA LEU A 19 0.73 2.87 -11.07
C LEU A 19 1.02 4.36 -11.23
N ASN A 20 0.18 5.04 -12.02
CA ASN A 20 0.24 6.49 -12.16
C ASN A 20 -0.11 7.15 -10.83
N GLY A 21 0.53 8.29 -10.56
CA GLY A 21 0.22 9.08 -9.38
C GLY A 21 0.65 8.51 -8.03
N LEU A 22 1.40 7.40 -8.04
CA LEU A 22 1.92 6.74 -6.84
C LEU A 22 3.36 7.17 -6.54
N ALA A 23 3.58 7.70 -5.33
CA ALA A 23 4.89 7.73 -4.69
C ALA A 23 4.96 6.59 -3.66
N ALA A 24 5.89 5.65 -3.83
CA ALA A 24 6.03 4.48 -2.97
C ALA A 24 7.49 4.34 -2.51
N TYR A 25 7.74 4.58 -1.22
CA TYR A 25 9.07 4.49 -0.60
C TYR A 25 9.22 3.13 0.08
N LEU A 26 10.28 2.40 -0.25
CA LEU A 26 10.50 1.00 0.12
C LEU A 26 11.60 0.88 1.18
N SER A 27 11.24 0.34 2.33
CA SER A 27 12.20 -0.12 3.35
C SER A 27 12.33 -1.65 3.27
N GLN A 28 13.53 -2.12 2.94
CA GLN A 28 13.82 -3.55 2.82
C GLN A 28 14.20 -4.14 4.19
N GLY A 29 13.53 -5.21 4.60
CA GLY A 29 13.94 -6.08 5.71
C GLY A 29 14.48 -7.44 5.21
N ASP A 30 14.93 -8.29 6.12
CA ASP A 30 15.49 -9.60 5.76
C ASP A 30 14.47 -10.54 5.09
N ASN A 31 13.22 -10.50 5.58
CA ASN A 31 12.12 -11.38 5.19
C ASN A 31 10.81 -10.62 4.88
N HIS A 32 10.85 -9.29 4.84
CA HIS A 32 9.67 -8.44 4.70
C HIS A 32 10.01 -7.14 3.97
N GLN A 33 8.97 -6.45 3.53
CA GLN A 33 9.07 -5.08 3.02
C GLN A 33 8.07 -4.18 3.74
N ILE A 34 8.46 -2.93 3.97
CA ILE A 34 7.52 -1.88 4.38
C ILE A 34 7.49 -0.85 3.27
N ILE A 35 6.29 -0.53 2.79
CA ILE A 35 6.08 0.49 1.77
C ILE A 35 5.30 1.66 2.37
N PHE A 36 5.79 2.87 2.15
CA PHE A 36 5.10 4.12 2.46
C PHE A 36 4.54 4.68 1.16
N MET A 37 3.22 4.68 1.01
CA MET A 37 2.58 5.02 -0.26
C MET A 37 1.75 6.30 -0.14
N GLN A 38 1.79 7.11 -1.19
CA GLN A 38 0.93 8.27 -1.35
C GLN A 38 0.41 8.31 -2.79
N PHE A 39 -0.90 8.45 -2.94
CA PHE A 39 -1.60 8.45 -4.22
C PHE A 39 -2.19 9.83 -4.48
N ASN A 40 -1.90 10.41 -5.65
CA ASN A 40 -2.48 11.69 -6.07
C ASN A 40 -3.61 11.54 -7.10
N GLU A 41 -3.89 10.33 -7.56
CA GLU A 41 -4.92 9.95 -8.51
C GLU A 41 -5.74 8.77 -7.95
N ASP A 42 -6.97 8.62 -8.46
CA ASP A 42 -7.76 7.42 -8.21
C ASP A 42 -7.11 6.22 -8.91
N VAL A 43 -7.01 5.09 -8.22
CA VAL A 43 -6.44 3.85 -8.75
C VAL A 43 -7.40 2.69 -8.51
N ASP A 44 -7.71 1.97 -9.58
CA ASP A 44 -8.37 0.66 -9.50
C ASP A 44 -7.31 -0.44 -9.39
N LEU A 45 -7.27 -1.10 -8.24
CA LEU A 45 -6.39 -2.21 -7.95
C LEU A 45 -7.09 -3.52 -8.37
N LEU A 46 -6.59 -4.13 -9.44
CA LEU A 46 -7.11 -5.41 -9.94
C LEU A 46 -6.98 -6.52 -8.89
N GLU A 47 -7.85 -7.53 -8.98
CA GLU A 47 -7.81 -8.68 -8.07
C GLU A 47 -6.49 -9.44 -8.17
N HIS A 48 -5.87 -9.69 -7.04
CA HIS A 48 -4.64 -10.46 -6.92
C HIS A 48 -4.52 -11.10 -5.53
N SER A 49 -3.44 -11.87 -5.31
CA SER A 49 -3.10 -12.49 -4.04
C SER A 49 -1.60 -12.62 -3.90
N HIS A 50 -1.11 -12.68 -2.67
CA HIS A 50 0.30 -12.84 -2.32
C HIS A 50 0.44 -13.23 -0.84
N GLU A 51 1.64 -13.14 -0.28
CA GLU A 51 1.86 -13.32 1.16
C GLU A 51 1.07 -12.29 1.99
N SER A 52 0.99 -12.55 3.30
CA SER A 52 0.18 -11.70 4.18
C SER A 52 0.65 -10.23 4.20
N GLN A 53 -0.32 -9.32 4.27
CA GLN A 53 -0.06 -7.89 4.39
C GLN A 53 -0.87 -7.25 5.51
N TRP A 54 -0.31 -6.21 6.11
CA TRP A 54 -0.96 -5.38 7.12
C TRP A 54 -0.76 -3.90 6.79
N GLY A 55 -1.87 -3.17 6.64
CA GLY A 55 -1.85 -1.75 6.32
C GLY A 55 -2.45 -0.89 7.43
N ILE A 56 -1.92 0.32 7.57
CA ILE A 56 -2.53 1.40 8.35
C ILE A 56 -2.76 2.62 7.46
N VAL A 57 -4.00 3.12 7.43
CA VAL A 57 -4.36 4.30 6.64
C VAL A 57 -3.91 5.55 7.38
N LEU A 58 -3.08 6.37 6.73
CA LEU A 58 -2.55 7.61 7.27
C LEU A 58 -3.38 8.82 6.84
N GLU A 59 -3.84 8.84 5.58
CA GLU A 59 -4.72 9.88 5.02
C GLU A 59 -5.67 9.29 3.97
N GLY A 60 -6.78 9.99 3.71
CA GLY A 60 -7.74 9.60 2.68
C GLY A 60 -8.56 8.36 3.02
N ARG A 61 -8.99 7.64 1.97
CA ARG A 61 -9.79 6.42 2.07
C ARG A 61 -9.45 5.41 0.98
N ILE A 62 -9.72 4.14 1.26
CA ILE A 62 -9.60 3.01 0.34
C ILE A 62 -10.80 2.08 0.54
N ASP A 63 -11.36 1.59 -0.56
CA ASP A 63 -12.34 0.52 -0.55
C ASP A 63 -11.64 -0.78 -0.97
N LEU A 64 -11.67 -1.81 -0.14
CA LEU A 64 -11.08 -3.12 -0.44
C LEU A 64 -12.18 -4.17 -0.57
N VAL A 65 -12.03 -5.08 -1.53
CA VAL A 65 -12.74 -6.36 -1.55
C VAL A 65 -11.75 -7.41 -1.09
N ILE A 66 -12.00 -8.05 0.05
CA ILE A 66 -11.12 -9.07 0.65
C ILE A 66 -11.95 -10.35 0.79
N ASP A 67 -11.55 -11.43 0.14
CA ASP A 67 -12.31 -12.69 0.10
C ASP A 67 -13.79 -12.49 -0.31
N GLY A 68 -14.00 -11.62 -1.30
CA GLY A 68 -15.34 -11.25 -1.78
C GLY A 68 -16.14 -10.30 -0.88
N ILE A 69 -15.62 -9.92 0.30
CA ILE A 69 -16.27 -9.02 1.25
C ILE A 69 -15.77 -7.59 1.05
N LYS A 70 -16.71 -6.64 0.95
CA LYS A 70 -16.37 -5.21 0.83
C LYS A 70 -16.07 -4.60 2.19
N HIS A 71 -15.01 -3.81 2.22
CA HIS A 71 -14.57 -3.03 3.37
C HIS A 71 -14.23 -1.61 2.92
N GLU A 72 -14.56 -0.63 3.77
CA GLU A 72 -14.10 0.76 3.64
C GLU A 72 -13.12 1.04 4.78
N TYR A 73 -11.96 1.60 4.46
CA TYR A 73 -10.95 2.01 5.43
C TYR A 73 -10.59 3.47 5.23
N LYS A 74 -10.45 4.20 6.34
CA LYS A 74 -10.06 5.61 6.39
C LYS A 74 -8.98 5.84 7.42
N LYS A 75 -8.47 7.07 7.49
CA LYS A 75 -7.44 7.49 8.44
C LYS A 75 -7.60 6.89 9.85
N GLY A 76 -6.56 6.18 10.29
CA GLY A 76 -6.50 5.51 11.60
C GLY A 76 -6.94 4.04 11.57
N ASP A 77 -7.66 3.61 10.53
CA ASP A 77 -8.04 2.21 10.38
C ASP A 77 -6.85 1.34 10.00
N ARG A 78 -6.96 0.05 10.35
CA ARG A 78 -5.99 -0.98 9.99
C ARG A 78 -6.70 -2.14 9.36
N TYR A 79 -6.05 -2.76 8.38
CA TYR A 79 -6.53 -3.98 7.75
C TYR A 79 -5.43 -5.03 7.71
N PHE A 80 -5.85 -6.28 7.72
CA PHE A 80 -4.98 -7.43 7.56
C PHE A 80 -5.55 -8.31 6.45
N ILE A 81 -4.70 -8.67 5.50
CA ILE A 81 -5.03 -9.65 4.46
C ILE A 81 -4.11 -10.84 4.66
N SER A 82 -4.71 -11.98 4.99
CA SER A 82 -3.99 -13.24 5.14
C SER A 82 -3.36 -13.69 3.83
N LYS A 83 -2.32 -14.52 3.93
CA LYS A 83 -1.66 -15.15 2.79
C LYS A 83 -2.69 -15.80 1.85
N ASP A 84 -2.46 -15.63 0.55
CA ASP A 84 -3.23 -16.21 -0.56
C ASP A 84 -4.70 -15.78 -0.63
N ILE A 85 -5.16 -14.87 0.24
CA ILE A 85 -6.50 -14.30 0.14
C ILE A 85 -6.54 -13.30 -1.02
N LYS A 86 -7.46 -13.56 -1.95
CA LYS A 86 -7.72 -12.68 -3.07
C LYS A 86 -8.28 -11.37 -2.59
N HIS A 87 -7.74 -10.29 -3.13
CA HIS A 87 -8.22 -8.96 -2.86
C HIS A 87 -8.06 -8.02 -4.05
N SER A 88 -8.98 -7.07 -4.13
CA SER A 88 -8.99 -5.95 -5.08
C SER A 88 -9.36 -4.67 -4.33
N GLY A 89 -9.28 -3.52 -4.98
CA GLY A 89 -9.73 -2.30 -4.32
C GLY A 89 -9.81 -1.09 -5.21
N LYS A 90 -10.41 -0.04 -4.66
CA LYS A 90 -10.36 1.30 -5.20
C LYS A 90 -9.66 2.22 -4.21
N ILE A 91 -8.53 2.74 -4.63
CA ILE A 91 -7.74 3.72 -3.89
C ILE A 91 -8.13 5.10 -4.42
N TYR A 92 -8.49 6.02 -3.53
CA TYR A 92 -8.94 7.35 -3.94
C TYR A 92 -7.80 8.36 -3.86
N ALA A 93 -7.82 9.35 -4.74
CA ALA A 93 -6.84 10.43 -4.74
C ALA A 93 -6.74 11.09 -3.35
N GLY A 94 -5.51 11.30 -2.88
CA GLY A 94 -5.22 11.80 -1.54
C GLY A 94 -5.07 10.71 -0.48
N TYR A 95 -5.18 9.42 -0.85
CA TYR A 95 -4.86 8.30 0.02
C TYR A 95 -3.37 8.21 0.32
N ALA A 96 -3.03 7.89 1.56
CA ALA A 96 -1.68 7.51 1.95
C ALA A 96 -1.71 6.47 3.06
N ASP A 97 -0.75 5.54 3.03
CA ASP A 97 -0.64 4.47 4.01
C ASP A 97 0.81 4.10 4.32
N MET A 98 0.95 3.26 5.34
CA MET A 98 2.12 2.41 5.53
C MET A 98 1.64 0.96 5.50
N THR A 99 2.25 0.17 4.63
CA THR A 99 1.92 -1.26 4.49
C THR A 99 3.14 -2.12 4.77
N TYR A 100 3.00 -3.07 5.69
CA TYR A 100 3.93 -4.17 5.92
C TYR A 100 3.51 -5.36 5.04
N PHE A 101 4.45 -5.88 4.24
CA PHE A 101 4.32 -7.11 3.50
C PHE A 101 5.21 -8.18 4.13
N ASN A 102 4.64 -9.33 4.48
CA ASN A 102 5.38 -10.51 4.94
C ASN A 102 6.07 -11.25 3.78
N GLU A 103 6.70 -10.50 2.89
CA GLU A 103 7.24 -10.96 1.63
C GLU A 103 8.49 -10.14 1.31
N LYS A 104 9.63 -10.83 1.16
CA LYS A 104 10.93 -10.19 0.98
C LYS A 104 11.02 -9.45 -0.35
N ASP A 105 10.43 -10.01 -1.39
CA ASP A 105 10.62 -9.68 -2.79
C ASP A 105 9.32 -9.23 -3.49
N ARG A 106 8.34 -8.73 -2.71
CA ARG A 106 7.05 -8.24 -3.21
C ARG A 106 7.23 -7.20 -4.32
N TYR A 107 8.11 -6.22 -4.09
CA TYR A 107 8.45 -5.17 -5.05
C TYR A 107 9.95 -5.03 -5.24
N LYS A 108 10.37 -4.72 -6.47
CA LYS A 108 11.72 -4.29 -6.79
C LYS A 108 11.89 -2.80 -6.54
N THR A 109 13.13 -2.34 -6.43
CA THR A 109 13.44 -0.91 -6.45
C THR A 109 13.52 -0.40 -7.89
N LYS A 110 13.16 0.86 -8.13
CA LYS A 110 13.38 1.57 -9.40
C LYS A 110 14.86 1.87 -9.66
#